data_AF-A0A0K0EVL0-F1
#
_entry.id   AF-A0A0K0EVL0-F1
#
_cell.length_a   1.000
_cell.length_b   1.000
_cell.length_c   1.000
_cell.angle_alpha   90.00
_cell.angle_beta   90.00
_cell.angle_gamma   90.00
#
_symmetry.space_group_name_H-M   'P 1'
#
loop_
_entity.id
_entity.type
_entity.pdbx_description
1 polymer ?
#
loop_
_entity_poly.entity_id
_entity_poly.type
_entity_poly.pdbx_seq_one_letter_code
_entity_poly.pdbx_strand_id
1 'polypeptide(L)'
;MTVTNIWFKTIGDRNVNEWILTMDTFIDNPTPRSEDQFIELIKDNILELMDEEETAYYICHLFWDYFNNPCKLLCIIKSAPGYNFNIFLRNQYCSEIFEIIWMKKDGPPIEYVYLFDEIDWFFENIDIEPVKKEFEFICAVTKFSKLNITVNEWKNKYYV
;
A
#
# COMPACT_ATOMS: atom_id res chain seq x y z
N MET A 1 -30.20 -11.48 1.09
CA MET A 1 -28.88 -10.97 0.67
C MET A 1 -29.12 -9.87 -0.34
N THR A 2 -28.85 -8.62 0.05
CA THR A 2 -28.85 -7.49 -0.88
C THR A 2 -27.58 -7.57 -1.71
N VAL A 3 -27.73 -7.87 -3.00
CA VAL A 3 -26.64 -7.78 -3.97
C VAL A 3 -26.41 -6.28 -4.21
N THR A 4 -25.56 -5.66 -3.41
CA THR A 4 -25.00 -4.35 -3.75
C THR A 4 -24.18 -4.56 -5.01
N ASN A 5 -24.69 -4.06 -6.14
CA ASN A 5 -23.94 -4.05 -7.40
C ASN A 5 -22.62 -3.33 -7.13
N ILE A 6 -21.50 -4.06 -7.17
CA ILE A 6 -20.13 -3.57 -6.95
C ILE A 6 -19.87 -2.34 -7.85
N TRP A 7 -20.50 -2.34 -9.02
CA TRP A 7 -20.59 -1.27 -10.01
C TRP A 7 -21.06 0.12 -9.50
N PHE A 8 -21.63 0.23 -8.30
CA PHE A 8 -22.06 1.52 -7.72
C PHE A 8 -21.22 1.96 -6.52
N LYS A 9 -20.21 1.18 -6.08
CA LYS A 9 -19.34 1.63 -4.99
C LYS A 9 -18.57 2.86 -5.49
N THR A 10 -18.76 3.96 -4.78
CA THR A 10 -18.10 5.24 -5.04
C THR A 10 -16.94 5.38 -4.06
N ILE A 11 -15.78 5.80 -4.56
CA ILE A 11 -14.56 6.05 -3.81
C ILE A 11 -14.14 7.48 -4.15
N GLY A 12 -14.22 8.40 -3.18
CA GLY A 12 -14.04 9.82 -3.43
C GLY A 12 -15.04 10.37 -4.46
N ASP A 13 -14.51 10.88 -5.57
CA ASP A 13 -15.28 11.51 -6.67
C ASP A 13 -15.61 10.56 -7.83
N ARG A 14 -15.19 9.30 -7.78
CA ARG A 14 -15.33 8.32 -8.88
C ARG A 14 -15.95 7.02 -8.39
N ASN A 15 -16.65 6.32 -9.27
CA ASN A 15 -16.99 4.92 -9.04
C ASN A 15 -15.80 4.00 -9.39
N VAL A 16 -15.89 2.71 -8.99
CA VAL A 16 -14.83 1.71 -9.23
C VAL A 16 -14.41 1.63 -10.71
N ASN A 17 -15.36 1.63 -11.66
CA ASN A 17 -15.02 1.58 -13.08
C ASN A 17 -14.28 2.81 -13.57
N GLU A 18 -14.70 3.99 -13.11
CA GLU A 18 -14.01 5.25 -13.44
C GLU A 18 -12.59 5.26 -12.89
N TRP A 19 -12.38 4.68 -11.71
CA TRP A 19 -11.04 4.46 -11.17
C TRP A 19 -10.21 3.52 -12.04
N ILE A 20 -10.75 2.35 -12.38
CA ILE A 20 -10.06 1.36 -13.23
C ILE A 20 -9.69 1.96 -14.60
N LEU A 21 -10.64 2.60 -15.27
CA LEU A 21 -10.39 3.25 -16.56
C LEU A 21 -9.34 4.35 -16.46
N THR A 22 -9.27 5.05 -15.32
CA THR A 22 -8.22 6.04 -15.07
C THR A 22 -6.87 5.37 -14.84
N MET A 23 -6.83 4.26 -14.09
CA MET A 23 -5.62 3.46 -13.83
C MET A 23 -5.05 2.86 -15.12
N ASP A 24 -5.90 2.37 -16.03
CA ASP A 24 -5.51 1.84 -17.34
C ASP A 24 -4.73 2.85 -18.19
N THR A 25 -5.02 4.15 -18.05
CA THR A 25 -4.28 5.18 -18.81
C THR A 25 -2.79 5.19 -18.51
N PHE A 26 -2.38 4.77 -17.30
CA PHE A 26 -0.98 4.67 -16.91
C PHE A 26 -0.28 3.43 -17.48
N ILE A 27 -1.05 2.42 -17.90
CA ILE A 27 -0.59 1.22 -18.58
C ILE A 27 -0.50 1.46 -20.09
N ASP A 28 -1.57 2.01 -20.67
CA ASP A 28 -1.72 2.15 -22.12
C ASP A 28 -0.89 3.30 -22.69
N ASN A 29 -0.70 4.38 -21.91
CA ASN A 29 0.02 5.58 -22.35
C ASN A 29 1.03 6.06 -21.28
N PRO A 30 2.03 5.24 -20.92
CA PRO A 30 2.98 5.59 -19.88
C PRO A 30 3.85 6.78 -20.32
N THR A 31 4.02 7.73 -19.41
CA THR A 31 4.92 8.86 -19.53
C THR A 31 6.08 8.69 -18.53
N PRO A 32 7.20 9.40 -18.71
CA PRO A 32 8.28 9.41 -17.72
C PRO A 32 7.87 9.91 -16.32
N ARG A 33 6.66 10.49 -16.17
CA ARG A 33 6.11 11.00 -14.90
C ARG A 33 4.86 10.24 -14.45
N SER A 34 4.52 9.13 -15.12
CA SER A 34 3.28 8.38 -14.84
C SER A 34 3.17 7.96 -13.38
N GLU A 35 4.26 7.53 -12.76
CA GLU A 35 4.25 7.14 -11.35
C GLU A 35 3.93 8.32 -10.41
N ASP A 36 4.54 9.49 -10.63
CA ASP A 36 4.27 10.69 -9.83
C ASP A 36 2.83 11.18 -10.02
N GLN A 37 2.35 11.17 -11.26
CA GLN A 37 0.98 11.52 -11.60
C GLN A 37 -0.04 10.55 -10.96
N PHE A 38 0.29 9.26 -10.93
CA PHE A 38 -0.53 8.25 -10.29
C PHE A 38 -0.60 8.42 -8.77
N ILE A 39 0.56 8.64 -8.14
CA ILE A 39 0.63 8.91 -6.70
C ILE A 39 -0.20 10.14 -6.33
N GLU A 40 -0.08 11.23 -7.08
CA GLU A 40 -0.86 12.44 -6.84
C GLU A 40 -2.36 12.23 -7.05
N LEU A 41 -2.75 11.36 -7.99
CA LEU A 41 -4.14 11.03 -8.27
C LEU A 41 -4.78 10.24 -7.12
N ILE A 42 -4.09 9.26 -6.54
CA ILE A 42 -4.69 8.32 -5.58
C ILE A 42 -4.54 8.74 -4.12
N LYS A 43 -3.63 9.67 -3.79
CA LYS A 43 -3.20 9.97 -2.41
C LYS A 43 -4.35 10.28 -1.43
N ASP A 44 -5.40 10.96 -1.90
CA ASP A 44 -6.50 11.40 -1.03
C ASP A 44 -7.51 10.27 -0.76
N ASN A 45 -7.49 9.20 -1.55
CA ASN A 45 -8.44 8.08 -1.48
C ASN A 45 -7.75 6.71 -1.28
N ILE A 46 -6.45 6.69 -1.02
CA ILE A 46 -5.63 5.47 -1.09
C ILE A 46 -6.15 4.33 -0.20
N LEU A 47 -6.61 4.62 1.02
CA LEU A 47 -7.11 3.58 1.92
C LEU A 47 -8.43 2.97 1.44
N GLU A 48 -9.32 3.77 0.85
CA GLU A 48 -10.58 3.29 0.28
C GLU A 48 -10.34 2.47 -1.01
N LEU A 49 -9.37 2.90 -1.82
CA LEU A 49 -8.92 2.17 -3.01
C LEU A 49 -8.23 0.85 -2.66
N MET A 50 -7.52 0.78 -1.53
CA MET A 50 -6.95 -0.48 -1.07
C MET A 50 -8.01 -1.40 -0.45
N ASP A 51 -9.01 -0.84 0.22
CA ASP A 51 -10.11 -1.61 0.82
C ASP A 51 -11.03 -2.27 -0.22
N GLU A 52 -11.10 -1.71 -1.43
CA GLU A 52 -11.85 -2.27 -2.54
C GLU A 52 -10.94 -3.18 -3.40
N GLU A 53 -11.37 -4.42 -3.61
CA GLU A 53 -10.52 -5.49 -4.13
C GLU A 53 -10.06 -5.27 -5.58
N GLU A 54 -10.94 -4.78 -6.46
CA GLU A 54 -10.59 -4.55 -7.86
C GLU A 54 -9.60 -3.39 -8.01
N THR A 55 -9.82 -2.27 -7.34
CA THR A 55 -8.89 -1.14 -7.36
C THR A 55 -7.56 -1.47 -6.67
N ALA A 56 -7.57 -2.27 -5.60
CA ALA A 56 -6.35 -2.79 -4.98
C ALA A 56 -5.55 -3.68 -5.94
N TYR A 57 -6.22 -4.54 -6.71
CA TYR A 57 -5.58 -5.34 -7.76
C TYR A 57 -4.85 -4.46 -8.79
N TYR A 58 -5.49 -3.40 -9.27
CA TYR A 58 -4.88 -2.49 -10.25
C TYR A 58 -3.69 -1.72 -9.67
N ILE A 59 -3.79 -1.23 -8.42
CA ILE A 59 -2.66 -0.60 -7.73
C ILE A 59 -1.50 -1.60 -7.62
N CYS A 60 -1.78 -2.84 -7.22
CA CYS A 60 -0.80 -3.91 -7.12
C CYS A 60 -0.10 -4.14 -8.47
N HIS A 61 -0.87 -4.33 -9.55
CA HIS A 61 -0.34 -4.59 -10.88
C HIS A 61 0.51 -3.44 -11.43
N LEU A 62 0.07 -2.19 -11.25
CA LEU A 62 0.83 -1.00 -11.62
C LEU A 62 2.20 -0.98 -10.94
N PHE A 63 2.26 -1.30 -9.65
CA PHE A 63 3.51 -1.33 -8.90
C PHE A 63 4.37 -2.58 -9.11
N TRP A 64 3.79 -3.72 -9.54
CA TRP A 64 4.55 -4.88 -9.95
C TRP A 64 5.24 -4.67 -11.29
N ASP A 65 4.54 -4.14 -12.28
CA ASP A 65 4.97 -4.23 -13.67
C ASP A 65 5.43 -2.90 -14.27
N TYR A 66 4.96 -1.76 -13.76
CA TYR A 66 5.16 -0.46 -14.42
C TYR A 66 5.91 0.57 -13.56
N PHE A 67 5.69 0.57 -12.24
CA PHE A 67 6.28 1.55 -11.32
C PHE A 67 7.45 0.97 -10.52
N ASN A 68 8.37 1.86 -10.14
CA ASN A 68 9.67 1.47 -9.57
C ASN A 68 9.95 2.07 -8.19
N ASN A 69 9.16 3.02 -7.69
CA ASN A 69 9.41 3.66 -6.39
C ASN A 69 8.25 3.35 -5.42
N PRO A 70 8.10 2.10 -4.96
CA PRO A 70 7.02 1.73 -4.04
C PRO A 70 7.13 2.43 -2.68
N CYS A 71 8.26 3.07 -2.36
CA CYS A 71 8.38 3.96 -1.21
C CYS A 71 7.38 5.13 -1.28
N LYS A 72 7.08 5.67 -2.46
CA LYS A 72 6.10 6.74 -2.63
C LYS A 72 4.70 6.25 -2.28
N LEU A 73 4.35 5.03 -2.70
CA LEU A 73 3.10 4.37 -2.33
C LEU A 73 3.00 4.18 -0.81
N LEU A 74 4.05 3.66 -0.18
CA LEU A 74 4.08 3.49 1.27
C LEU A 74 3.91 4.84 2.01
N CYS A 75 4.56 5.90 1.54
CA CYS A 75 4.44 7.23 2.12
C CYS A 75 3.00 7.75 2.10
N ILE A 76 2.31 7.64 0.95
CA ILE A 76 0.92 8.11 0.88
C ILE A 76 -0.01 7.24 1.74
N ILE A 77 0.18 5.92 1.77
CA ILE A 77 -0.59 5.00 2.62
C ILE A 77 -0.46 5.40 4.09
N LYS A 78 0.78 5.58 4.59
CA LYS A 78 1.03 5.93 6.00
C LYS A 78 0.58 7.35 6.35
N SER A 79 0.57 8.27 5.38
CA SER A 79 0.13 9.64 5.59
C SER A 79 -1.39 9.81 5.57
N ALA A 80 -2.12 8.82 5.04
CA ALA A 80 -3.55 8.90 4.88
C ALA A 80 -4.27 8.87 6.25
N PRO A 81 -5.25 9.77 6.49
CA PRO A 81 -6.05 9.74 7.70
C PRO A 81 -6.77 8.39 7.87
N GLY A 82 -6.63 7.78 9.05
CA GLY A 82 -7.22 6.47 9.33
C GLY A 82 -6.35 5.27 8.93
N TYR A 83 -5.10 5.51 8.50
CA TYR A 83 -4.13 4.44 8.27
C TYR A 83 -3.99 3.56 9.51
N ASN A 84 -4.05 2.26 9.26
CA ASN A 84 -3.69 1.21 10.20
C ASN A 84 -3.02 0.10 9.38
N PHE A 85 -1.98 -0.51 9.91
CA PHE A 85 -1.27 -1.63 9.29
C PHE A 85 -2.18 -2.78 8.81
N ASN A 86 -3.35 -2.95 9.43
CA ASN A 86 -4.43 -3.88 9.02
C ASN A 86 -4.83 -3.72 7.56
N ILE A 87 -4.62 -2.54 6.95
CA ILE A 87 -4.91 -2.32 5.53
C ILE A 87 -4.23 -3.36 4.65
N PHE A 88 -3.00 -3.78 4.99
CA PHE A 88 -2.25 -4.80 4.25
C PHE A 88 -2.80 -6.22 4.40
N LEU A 89 -3.72 -6.46 5.34
CA LEU A 89 -4.36 -7.76 5.54
C LEU A 89 -5.81 -7.83 5.05
N ARG A 90 -6.38 -6.72 4.55
CA ARG A 90 -7.83 -6.66 4.22
C ARG A 90 -8.21 -7.53 3.03
N ASN A 91 -7.31 -7.68 2.06
CA ASN A 91 -7.48 -8.57 0.91
C ASN A 91 -6.10 -9.01 0.38
N GLN A 92 -6.09 -9.99 -0.52
CA GLN A 92 -4.85 -10.57 -1.06
C GLN A 92 -3.96 -9.52 -1.74
N TYR A 93 -4.55 -8.57 -2.47
CA TYR A 93 -3.79 -7.57 -3.22
C TYR A 93 -3.17 -6.53 -2.30
N CYS A 94 -3.79 -6.22 -1.16
CA CYS A 94 -3.17 -5.40 -0.13
C CYS A 94 -1.93 -6.07 0.46
N SER A 95 -1.98 -7.39 0.67
CA SER A 95 -0.81 -8.14 1.12
C SER A 95 0.29 -8.19 0.05
N GLU A 96 -0.08 -8.33 -1.23
CA GLU A 96 0.88 -8.24 -2.32
C GLU A 96 1.47 -6.83 -2.46
N ILE A 97 0.70 -5.76 -2.21
CA ILE A 97 1.22 -4.38 -2.17
C ILE A 97 2.30 -4.26 -1.09
N PHE A 98 2.10 -4.85 0.09
CA PHE A 98 3.14 -4.92 1.12
C PHE A 98 4.37 -5.68 0.63
N GLU A 99 4.18 -6.81 -0.06
CA GLU A 99 5.28 -7.57 -0.68
C GLU A 99 6.04 -6.75 -1.71
N ILE A 100 5.36 -5.99 -2.58
CA ILE A 100 6.01 -5.10 -3.56
C ILE A 100 6.86 -4.06 -2.83
N ILE A 101 6.29 -3.36 -1.85
CA ILE A 101 6.98 -2.35 -1.05
C ILE A 101 8.24 -2.94 -0.42
N TRP A 102 8.16 -4.17 0.07
CA TRP A 102 9.29 -4.86 0.64
C TRP A 102 10.31 -5.31 -0.41
N MET A 103 9.90 -5.92 -1.51
CA MET A 103 10.79 -6.51 -2.51
C MET A 103 11.50 -5.46 -3.35
N LYS A 104 10.79 -4.40 -3.75
CA LYS A 104 11.29 -3.29 -4.58
C LYS A 104 11.78 -2.10 -3.76
N LYS A 105 12.14 -2.31 -2.49
CA LYS A 105 12.68 -1.25 -1.63
C LYS A 105 13.99 -0.66 -2.17
N ASP A 106 14.10 0.67 -2.18
CA ASP A 106 15.29 1.40 -2.65
C ASP A 106 16.36 1.57 -1.55
N GLY A 107 16.27 0.79 -0.47
CA GLY A 107 17.10 0.94 0.71
C GLY A 107 17.32 -0.38 1.47
N PRO A 108 18.23 -0.37 2.45
CA PRO A 108 18.49 -1.56 3.26
C PRO A 108 17.21 -1.99 3.99
N PRO A 109 16.95 -3.31 4.13
CA PRO A 109 15.74 -3.84 4.79
C PRO A 109 15.43 -3.21 6.14
N ILE A 110 16.48 -2.90 6.90
CA ILE A 110 16.38 -2.28 8.22
C ILE A 110 15.61 -0.95 8.20
N GLU A 111 15.76 -0.14 7.15
CA GLU A 111 15.09 1.17 7.04
C GLU A 111 13.59 1.02 6.81
N TYR A 112 13.18 -0.01 6.07
CA TYR A 112 11.77 -0.31 5.82
C TYR A 112 11.10 -0.99 7.01
N VAL A 113 11.84 -1.75 7.80
CA VAL A 113 11.32 -2.38 9.02
C VAL A 113 10.89 -1.31 10.04
N TYR A 114 11.62 -0.20 10.18
CA TYR A 114 11.20 0.91 11.05
C TYR A 114 9.95 1.62 10.57
N LEU A 115 9.62 1.54 9.28
CA LEU A 115 8.36 2.07 8.76
C LEU A 115 7.16 1.23 9.21
N PHE A 116 7.40 0.13 9.91
CA PHE A 116 6.37 -0.73 10.46
C PHE A 116 6.65 -1.03 11.95
N ASP A 117 7.16 -0.05 12.69
CA ASP A 117 7.38 -0.10 14.14
C ASP A 117 6.09 -0.38 14.95
N GLU A 118 4.94 -0.11 14.37
CA GLU A 118 3.61 -0.46 14.90
C GLU A 118 3.27 -1.97 14.85
N ILE A 119 4.13 -2.81 14.25
CA ILE A 119 3.82 -4.23 14.02
C ILE A 119 3.76 -5.06 15.31
N ASP A 120 4.55 -4.72 16.32
CA ASP A 120 4.47 -5.46 17.58
C ASP A 120 3.13 -5.19 18.28
N TRP A 121 2.65 -3.94 18.28
CA TRP A 121 1.30 -3.58 18.73
C TRP A 121 0.23 -4.21 17.83
N PHE A 122 0.49 -4.31 16.53
CA PHE A 122 -0.41 -4.92 15.56
C PHE A 122 -0.70 -6.39 15.85
N PHE A 123 0.33 -7.22 16.09
CA PHE A 123 0.14 -8.65 16.39
C PHE A 123 -0.73 -8.88 17.63
N GLU A 124 -0.76 -7.92 18.55
CA GLU A 124 -1.58 -7.98 19.76
C GLU A 124 -3.03 -7.53 19.53
N ASN A 125 -3.33 -6.85 18.41
CA ASN A 125 -4.61 -6.18 18.16
C ASN A 125 -5.25 -6.51 16.79
N ILE A 126 -4.83 -7.59 16.13
CA ILE A 126 -5.42 -8.03 14.86
C ILE A 126 -6.92 -8.31 15.03
N ASP A 127 -7.75 -7.61 14.26
CA ASP A 127 -9.22 -7.72 14.25
C ASP A 127 -9.77 -8.41 12.99
N ILE A 128 -8.89 -8.83 12.07
CA ILE A 128 -9.23 -9.48 10.79
C ILE A 128 -8.52 -10.84 10.70
N GLU A 129 -9.22 -11.87 10.22
CA GLU A 129 -8.60 -13.18 9.95
C GLU A 129 -7.65 -13.07 8.74
N PRO A 130 -6.32 -13.22 8.92
CA PRO A 130 -5.38 -13.02 7.82
C PRO A 130 -5.40 -14.19 6.83
N VAL A 131 -5.12 -13.92 5.55
CA VAL A 131 -4.76 -15.00 4.62
C VAL A 131 -3.40 -15.58 5.04
N LYS A 132 -3.36 -16.89 5.28
CA LYS A 132 -2.30 -17.55 6.06
C LYS A 132 -0.89 -17.34 5.51
N LYS A 133 -0.70 -17.41 4.19
CA LYS A 133 0.63 -17.37 3.56
C LYS A 133 1.20 -15.95 3.54
N GLU A 134 0.34 -14.99 3.29
CA GLU A 134 0.62 -13.56 3.23
C GLU A 134 0.94 -13.01 4.63
N PHE A 135 0.19 -13.46 5.63
CA PHE A 135 0.47 -13.20 7.04
C PHE A 135 1.81 -13.78 7.49
N GLU A 136 2.13 -15.02 7.10
CA GLU A 136 3.42 -15.65 7.40
C GLU A 136 4.59 -14.87 6.78
N PHE A 137 4.44 -14.35 5.57
CA PHE A 137 5.43 -13.48 4.93
C PHE A 137 5.63 -12.17 5.69
N ILE A 138 4.55 -11.47 6.02
CA ILE A 138 4.59 -10.23 6.82
C ILE A 138 5.29 -10.49 8.16
N CYS A 139 4.94 -11.58 8.85
CA CYS A 139 5.61 -11.99 10.09
C CYS A 139 7.11 -12.25 9.91
N ALA A 140 7.50 -12.93 8.84
CA ALA A 140 8.89 -13.29 8.59
C ALA A 140 9.76 -12.05 8.29
N VAL A 141 9.20 -11.11 7.53
CA VAL A 141 9.86 -9.86 7.13
C VAL A 141 10.03 -8.91 8.31
N THR A 142 9.03 -8.84 9.18
CA THR A 142 8.92 -7.77 10.18
C THR A 142 9.56 -8.15 11.51
N LYS A 143 9.78 -9.44 11.78
CA LYS A 143 10.63 -9.95 12.88
C LYS A 143 12.11 -9.50 12.80
N PHE A 144 12.51 -8.74 11.77
CA PHE A 144 13.75 -7.96 11.74
C PHE A 144 13.71 -6.68 12.61
N SER A 145 12.56 -6.29 13.19
CA SER A 145 12.32 -5.05 13.97
C SER A 145 13.07 -4.90 15.29
N LYS A 146 13.91 -5.86 15.67
CA LYS A 146 14.74 -5.79 16.89
C LYS A 146 15.97 -4.86 16.77
N LEU A 147 16.12 -4.15 15.67
CA LEU A 147 17.15 -3.13 15.51
C LEU A 147 16.54 -1.78 15.94
N ASN A 148 17.27 -0.92 16.64
CA ASN A 148 16.78 0.37 17.20
C ASN A 148 17.42 1.57 16.45
N ILE A 149 16.68 2.26 15.58
CA ILE A 149 16.99 3.58 14.98
C ILE A 149 15.69 4.39 15.01
N THR A 150 15.75 5.68 15.34
CA THR A 150 14.58 6.52 15.62
C THR A 150 14.07 7.30 14.40
N VAL A 151 12.76 7.61 14.35
CA VAL A 151 12.10 8.40 13.28
C VAL A 151 12.76 9.77 13.02
N ASN A 152 13.36 10.38 14.05
CA ASN A 152 14.07 11.66 13.94
C ASN A 152 15.41 11.52 13.20
N GLU A 153 16.11 10.39 13.34
CA GLU A 153 17.34 10.11 12.59
C GLU A 153 17.06 9.90 11.10
N TRP A 154 15.87 9.38 10.75
CA TRP A 154 15.43 9.21 9.37
C TRP A 154 15.02 10.54 8.70
N LYS A 155 14.23 11.38 9.37
CA LYS A 155 13.83 12.71 8.84
C LYS A 155 15.06 13.55 8.48
N ASN A 156 16.09 13.52 9.31
CA ASN A 156 17.34 14.25 9.06
C ASN A 156 18.18 13.69 7.89
N LYS A 157 17.96 12.45 7.46
CA LYS A 157 18.75 11.79 6.40
C LYS A 157 18.21 12.08 4.98
N TYR A 158 16.91 12.31 4.84
CA TYR A 158 16.25 12.42 3.53
C TYR A 158 15.49 13.74 3.31
N TYR A 159 15.36 14.60 4.33
CA TYR A 159 14.73 15.94 4.21
C TYR A 159 15.72 17.10 4.43
N VAL A 160 17.02 16.88 4.16
CA VAL A 160 18.04 17.95 4.00
C VAL A 160 18.40 18.09 2.53
#